data_AF-A0A2V5V4Y3-F1
#
_entry.id   AF-A0A2V5V4Y3-F1
#
_cell.length_a   1.000
_cell.length_b   1.000
_cell.length_c   1.000
_cell.angle_alpha   90.00
_cell.angle_beta   90.00
_cell.angle_gamma   90.00
#
_symmetry.space_group_name_H-M   'P 1'
#
loop_
_entity.id
_entity.type
_entity.pdbx_description
1 polymer ?
#
loop_
_entity_poly.entity_id
_entity_poly.type
_entity_poly.pdbx_seq_one_letter_code
_entity_poly.pdbx_strand_id
1 'polypeptide(L)'
;MKPVLLLVDLQNDFLRVGDLEPHPASIVAAAADLLNVCRTSAVPVVHVWSTVNRSGDNRMPHRRKNDDWMCLEDSAGNACTDSLRQNKKVQIILKTFFSAFSTRQLDLVLHDLRVDALMIAGVHLHACVRATALDAYAKGYRVVVIEDSVASNDPVHATITKRYLQDRSMIFRSSAQLVSAIAGGAAKLEELLAGEESEIVTHSSPQHCERAWRLAAGKKSDVDAAVAASRKSFQDWRRVRVEERLRLLQAFGCQLHKHEAELIDLLVDDIAKPIRYARDEVARAIALIDAAAAQVEPGQDRRPEKTGYRREPLGVIGLIGPFNNPIAIPIGKIVPALLYGNVVIWKPAIPGSRIALKASELFTAATHRPELLQVLCGGEETARELMAQSDAVTISKSAPRVTFHFRRN
;
A
#
# COMPACT_ATOMS: atom_id res chain seq x y z
N MET A 1 18.76 18.78 3.80
CA MET A 1 18.64 17.44 3.16
C MET A 1 19.41 17.39 1.84
N LYS A 2 19.98 16.25 1.45
CA LYS A 2 20.72 16.04 0.19
C LYS A 2 20.15 14.86 -0.61
N PRO A 3 19.27 15.11 -1.59
CA PRO A 3 18.63 14.04 -2.35
C PRO A 3 19.45 13.57 -3.55
N VAL A 4 19.14 12.37 -4.04
CA VAL A 4 19.54 11.84 -5.35
C VAL A 4 18.31 11.31 -6.10
N LEU A 5 18.27 11.50 -7.41
CA LEU A 5 17.31 10.81 -8.29
C LEU A 5 17.86 9.45 -8.70
N LEU A 6 17.13 8.39 -8.39
CA LEU A 6 17.45 7.01 -8.76
C LEU A 6 16.48 6.52 -9.83
N LEU A 7 16.99 6.18 -11.01
CA LEU A 7 16.22 5.64 -12.12
C LEU A 7 16.46 4.13 -12.23
N VAL A 8 15.49 3.33 -11.76
CA VAL A 8 15.62 1.88 -11.62
C VAL A 8 14.95 1.15 -12.79
N ASP A 9 15.76 0.41 -13.55
CA ASP A 9 15.30 -0.51 -14.60
C ASP A 9 14.44 0.13 -15.71
N LEU A 10 14.57 1.45 -15.97
CA LEU A 10 13.96 2.13 -17.13
C LEU A 10 14.71 1.79 -18.43
N GLN A 11 14.84 0.49 -18.72
CA GLN A 11 15.49 -0.08 -19.89
C GLN A 11 14.44 -0.63 -20.87
N ASN A 12 14.80 -0.69 -22.15
CA ASN A 12 13.88 -1.00 -23.25
C ASN A 12 13.17 -2.34 -23.08
N ASP A 13 13.86 -3.38 -22.59
CA ASP A 13 13.22 -4.68 -22.39
C ASP A 13 12.14 -4.62 -21.31
N PHE A 14 12.39 -3.98 -20.17
CA PHE A 14 11.35 -3.85 -19.14
C PHE A 14 10.19 -2.97 -19.60
N LEU A 15 10.46 -1.94 -20.40
CA LEU A 15 9.41 -1.05 -20.93
C LEU A 15 8.58 -1.68 -22.05
N ARG A 16 9.05 -2.77 -22.68
CA ARG A 16 8.36 -3.47 -23.77
C ARG A 16 7.68 -4.75 -23.35
N VAL A 17 8.11 -5.36 -22.24
CA VAL A 17 7.66 -6.68 -21.81
C VAL A 17 6.57 -6.56 -20.74
N GLY A 18 5.39 -7.09 -21.07
CA GLY A 18 4.24 -7.16 -20.18
C GLY A 18 3.36 -5.92 -20.21
N ASP A 19 2.12 -6.08 -19.74
CA ASP A 19 1.15 -5.00 -19.64
C ASP A 19 1.46 -4.14 -18.39
N LEU A 20 2.41 -3.22 -18.53
CA LEU A 20 2.77 -2.27 -17.47
C LEU A 20 1.66 -1.24 -17.25
N GLU A 21 1.23 -1.11 -16.00
CA GLU A 21 0.33 -0.06 -15.53
C GLU A 21 1.02 0.80 -14.46
N PRO A 22 1.06 2.14 -14.60
CA PRO A 22 0.65 2.93 -15.78
C PRO A 22 1.48 2.65 -17.04
N HIS A 23 0.96 3.06 -18.20
CA HIS A 23 1.57 2.79 -19.50
C HIS A 23 3.04 3.31 -19.57
N PRO A 24 3.98 2.56 -20.19
CA PRO A 24 5.40 2.90 -20.24
C PRO A 24 5.71 4.32 -20.73
N ALA A 25 4.97 4.82 -21.73
CA ALA A 25 5.16 6.16 -22.26
C ALA A 25 4.95 7.25 -21.19
N SER A 26 3.96 7.07 -20.30
CA SER A 26 3.63 8.05 -19.26
C SER A 26 4.71 8.11 -18.18
N ILE A 27 5.17 6.95 -17.70
CA ILE A 27 6.23 6.90 -16.68
C ILE A 27 7.57 7.43 -17.21
N VAL A 28 7.87 7.18 -18.49
CA VAL A 28 9.09 7.67 -19.15
C VAL A 28 9.04 9.18 -19.33
N ALA A 29 7.89 9.74 -19.69
CA ALA A 29 7.72 11.19 -19.77
C ALA A 29 7.94 11.85 -18.41
N ALA A 30 7.31 11.34 -17.35
CA ALA A 30 7.49 11.85 -15.98
C ALA A 30 8.94 11.73 -15.50
N ALA A 31 9.62 10.60 -15.79
CA ALA A 31 11.03 10.41 -15.47
C ALA A 31 11.93 11.39 -16.23
N ALA A 32 11.63 11.65 -17.51
CA ALA A 32 12.41 12.56 -18.35
C ALA A 32 12.29 14.02 -17.88
N ASP A 33 11.11 14.45 -17.46
CA ASP A 33 10.90 15.80 -16.90
C ASP A 33 11.73 16.00 -15.63
N LEU A 34 11.70 15.02 -14.72
CA LEU A 34 12.52 15.04 -13.51
C LEU A 34 14.01 15.01 -13.82
N LEU A 35 14.43 14.18 -14.78
CA LEU A 35 15.82 14.09 -15.22
C LEU A 35 16.32 15.44 -15.77
N ASN A 36 15.48 16.14 -16.54
CA ASN A 36 15.82 17.43 -17.14
C ASN A 36 16.01 18.53 -16.08
N VAL A 37 15.12 18.60 -15.10
CA VAL A 37 15.27 19.52 -13.96
C VAL A 37 16.43 19.10 -13.05
N CYS A 38 16.61 17.79 -12.92
CA CYS A 38 17.80 17.10 -12.41
C CYS A 38 19.10 17.78 -12.87
N ARG A 39 19.27 17.77 -14.19
CA ARG A 39 20.47 18.22 -14.91
C ARG A 39 20.80 19.69 -14.76
N THR A 40 19.79 20.53 -14.59
CA THR A 40 19.96 21.98 -14.44
C THR A 40 20.05 22.42 -12.98
N SER A 41 19.95 21.48 -12.04
CA SER A 41 20.05 21.71 -10.60
C SER A 41 21.27 21.00 -9.99
N ALA A 42 21.45 21.13 -8.67
CA ALA A 42 22.52 20.46 -7.92
C ALA A 42 22.16 19.03 -7.50
N VAL A 43 21.01 18.49 -7.93
CA VAL A 43 20.56 17.15 -7.51
C VAL A 43 21.22 16.08 -8.40
N PRO A 44 22.04 15.17 -7.84
CA PRO A 44 22.67 14.10 -8.61
C PRO A 44 21.64 13.10 -9.14
N VAL A 45 22.01 12.42 -10.23
CA VAL A 45 21.19 11.38 -10.86
C VAL A 45 22.02 10.11 -11.02
N VAL A 46 21.44 8.97 -10.64
CA VAL A 46 22.02 7.64 -10.78
C VAL A 46 21.04 6.73 -11.52
N HIS A 47 21.51 6.09 -12.58
CA HIS A 47 20.76 5.03 -13.25
C HIS A 47 21.15 3.69 -12.66
N VAL A 48 20.18 2.81 -12.46
CA VAL A 48 20.39 1.44 -11.98
C VAL A 48 19.83 0.50 -13.03
N TRP A 49 20.69 -0.30 -13.62
CA TRP A 49 20.35 -1.20 -14.72
C TRP A 49 20.52 -2.65 -14.28
N SER A 50 19.50 -3.47 -14.55
CA SER A 50 19.67 -4.91 -14.52
C SER A 50 20.39 -5.32 -15.79
N THR A 51 21.56 -5.94 -15.68
CA THR A 51 22.34 -6.35 -16.87
C THR A 51 22.73 -7.82 -16.75
N VAL A 52 22.39 -8.58 -17.79
CA VAL A 52 22.80 -9.97 -17.98
C VAL A 52 24.07 -9.98 -18.81
N ASN A 53 25.11 -10.67 -18.35
CA ASN A 53 26.35 -10.78 -19.11
C ASN A 53 26.22 -11.79 -20.28
N ARG A 54 27.15 -11.77 -21.23
CA ARG A 54 27.14 -12.69 -22.39
C ARG A 54 27.18 -14.17 -22.03
N SER A 55 27.80 -14.55 -20.91
CA SER A 55 27.79 -15.94 -20.43
C SER A 55 26.42 -16.34 -19.87
N GLY A 56 25.59 -15.38 -19.47
CA GLY A 56 24.30 -15.60 -18.82
C GLY A 56 24.41 -16.24 -17.44
N ASP A 57 25.62 -16.33 -16.87
CA ASP A 57 25.89 -16.97 -15.57
C ASP A 57 25.39 -16.14 -14.39
N ASN A 58 25.06 -14.87 -14.62
CA ASN A 58 24.50 -13.97 -13.64
C ASN A 58 22.96 -13.93 -13.71
N ARG A 59 22.31 -14.57 -14.69
CA ARG A 59 20.84 -14.59 -14.81
C ARG A 59 20.17 -15.06 -13.52
N MET A 60 19.05 -14.45 -13.16
CA MET A 60 18.23 -14.87 -12.02
C MET A 60 17.72 -16.32 -12.22
N PRO A 61 17.53 -17.12 -11.15
CA PRO A 61 17.16 -18.54 -11.28
C PRO A 61 15.91 -18.80 -12.14
N HIS A 62 14.86 -17.99 -11.98
CA HIS A 62 13.64 -18.13 -12.77
C HIS A 62 13.85 -17.75 -14.25
N ARG A 63 14.73 -16.78 -14.53
CA ARG A 63 15.09 -16.41 -15.91
C ARG A 63 15.92 -17.50 -16.59
N ARG A 64 16.83 -18.17 -15.88
CA ARG A 64 17.53 -19.35 -16.41
C ARG A 64 16.56 -20.48 -16.74
N LYS A 65 15.60 -20.73 -15.84
CA LYS A 65 14.58 -21.77 -16.04
C LYS A 65 13.70 -21.51 -17.27
N ASN A 66 13.37 -20.25 -17.53
CA ASN A 66 12.50 -19.85 -18.63
C ASN A 66 13.26 -19.45 -19.91
N ASP A 67 14.58 -19.63 -19.92
CA ASP A 67 15.50 -19.13 -20.95
C ASP A 67 15.28 -17.65 -21.37
N ASP A 68 15.05 -16.81 -20.36
CA ASP A 68 14.86 -15.37 -20.53
C ASP A 68 16.23 -14.65 -20.52
N TRP A 69 16.50 -13.89 -21.57
CA TRP A 69 17.73 -13.13 -21.81
C TRP A 69 17.55 -11.61 -21.77
N MET A 70 16.47 -11.13 -21.14
CA MET A 70 16.20 -9.71 -20.96
C MET A 70 17.41 -8.96 -20.38
N CYS A 71 17.67 -7.79 -20.96
CA CYS A 71 18.74 -6.85 -20.63
C CYS A 71 20.15 -7.45 -20.79
N LEU A 72 20.35 -8.24 -21.84
CA LEU A 72 21.68 -8.70 -22.25
C LEU A 72 22.62 -7.52 -22.52
N GLU A 73 23.84 -7.57 -22.00
CA GLU A 73 24.85 -6.54 -22.19
C GLU A 73 25.06 -6.23 -23.68
N ASP A 74 25.28 -4.95 -24.00
CA ASP A 74 25.39 -4.42 -25.37
C ASP A 74 24.15 -4.60 -26.27
N SER A 75 23.04 -5.16 -25.78
CA SER A 75 21.80 -5.27 -26.55
C SER A 75 20.99 -3.97 -26.58
N ALA A 76 20.16 -3.82 -27.62
CA ALA A 76 19.17 -2.74 -27.68
C ALA A 76 18.17 -2.80 -26.50
N GLY A 77 17.94 -3.99 -25.93
CA GLY A 77 17.07 -4.22 -24.79
C GLY A 77 17.61 -3.68 -23.46
N ASN A 78 18.94 -3.72 -23.29
CA ASN A 78 19.65 -3.20 -22.12
C ASN A 78 19.82 -1.67 -22.14
N ALA A 79 19.57 -1.01 -23.27
CA ALA A 79 19.59 0.44 -23.40
C ALA A 79 18.31 1.09 -22.84
N CYS A 80 18.31 2.42 -22.68
CA CYS A 80 17.12 3.21 -22.34
C CYS A 80 16.60 4.01 -23.54
N THR A 81 15.44 4.65 -23.40
CA THR A 81 14.87 5.55 -24.41
C THR A 81 15.71 6.82 -24.58
N ASP A 82 15.61 7.48 -25.74
CA ASP A 82 16.39 8.71 -26.00
C ASP A 82 16.10 9.84 -25.02
N SER A 83 14.87 9.93 -24.51
CA SER A 83 14.48 10.89 -23.47
C SER A 83 15.20 10.69 -22.14
N LEU A 84 15.61 9.46 -21.83
CA LEU A 84 16.35 9.09 -20.62
C LEU A 84 17.85 8.92 -20.87
N ARG A 85 18.29 9.11 -22.12
CA ARG A 85 19.68 8.94 -22.55
C ARG A 85 20.60 9.86 -21.76
N GLN A 86 21.76 9.35 -21.40
CA GLN A 86 22.69 9.97 -20.49
C GLN A 86 23.53 11.09 -21.14
N ASN A 87 23.92 12.07 -20.32
CA ASN A 87 25.07 12.94 -20.61
C ASN A 87 26.30 12.34 -19.91
N LYS A 88 27.53 12.70 -20.31
CA LYS A 88 28.80 12.17 -19.76
C LYS A 88 28.96 12.23 -18.22
N LYS A 89 28.08 12.91 -17.49
CA LYS A 89 28.11 13.07 -16.02
C LYS A 89 27.19 12.10 -15.24
N VAL A 90 26.40 11.26 -15.92
CA VAL A 90 25.43 10.38 -15.26
C VAL A 90 26.06 9.03 -14.94
N GLN A 91 25.95 8.58 -13.68
CA GLN A 91 26.51 7.30 -13.24
C GLN A 91 25.52 6.16 -13.49
N ILE A 92 26.01 5.03 -14.01
CA ILE A 92 25.25 3.78 -14.16
C ILE A 92 25.76 2.77 -13.14
N ILE A 93 24.83 2.20 -12.38
CA ILE A 93 25.08 1.08 -11.47
C ILE A 93 24.48 -0.17 -12.09
N LEU A 94 25.29 -1.21 -12.19
CA LEU A 94 24.86 -2.49 -12.71
C LEU A 94 24.42 -3.38 -11.54
N LYS A 95 23.24 -3.95 -11.68
CA LYS A 95 22.68 -4.95 -10.78
C LYS A 95 22.27 -6.19 -11.56
N THR A 96 21.98 -7.23 -10.80
CA THR A 96 21.57 -8.52 -11.35
C THR A 96 20.26 -9.01 -10.72
N PHE A 97 20.03 -8.66 -9.45
CA PHE A 97 18.83 -9.01 -8.71
C PHE A 97 17.92 -7.78 -8.50
N PHE A 98 16.83 -7.95 -7.77
CA PHE A 98 15.79 -6.92 -7.65
C PHE A 98 16.31 -5.59 -7.08
N SER A 99 17.07 -5.64 -5.98
CA SER A 99 17.54 -4.43 -5.29
C SER A 99 18.74 -3.77 -6.00
N ALA A 100 18.71 -2.44 -6.08
CA ALA A 100 19.87 -1.62 -6.47
C ALA A 100 21.06 -1.75 -5.50
N PHE A 101 20.81 -2.20 -4.27
CA PHE A 101 21.84 -2.48 -3.26
C PHE A 101 22.35 -3.93 -3.30
N SER A 102 21.98 -4.71 -4.33
CA SER A 102 22.50 -6.06 -4.51
C SER A 102 24.01 -6.11 -4.77
N THR A 103 24.61 -4.98 -5.14
CA THR A 103 26.06 -4.80 -5.23
C THR A 103 26.48 -3.60 -4.37
N ARG A 104 27.76 -3.57 -3.95
CA ARG A 104 28.33 -2.44 -3.20
C ARG A 104 28.50 -1.15 -4.02
N GLN A 105 28.25 -1.18 -5.33
CA GLN A 105 28.50 -0.03 -6.19
C GLN A 105 27.61 1.17 -5.81
N LEU A 106 26.32 0.93 -5.56
CA LEU A 106 25.41 1.99 -5.17
C LEU A 106 25.79 2.59 -3.81
N ASP A 107 26.11 1.74 -2.82
CA ASP A 107 26.55 2.21 -1.50
C ASP A 107 27.73 3.18 -1.59
N LEU A 108 28.74 2.86 -2.42
CA LEU A 108 29.92 3.70 -2.61
C LEU A 108 29.57 5.05 -3.25
N VAL A 109 28.71 5.03 -4.26
CA VAL A 109 28.26 6.24 -4.96
C VAL A 109 27.45 7.14 -4.04
N LEU A 110 26.47 6.60 -3.31
CA LEU A 110 25.64 7.38 -2.39
C LEU A 110 26.48 7.97 -1.26
N HIS A 111 27.48 7.23 -0.77
CA HIS A 111 28.41 7.72 0.23
C HIS A 111 29.28 8.89 -0.29
N ASP A 112 29.84 8.78 -1.50
CA ASP A 112 30.65 9.84 -2.12
C ASP A 112 29.84 11.12 -2.36
N LEU A 113 28.59 10.97 -2.81
CA LEU A 113 27.65 12.09 -3.00
C LEU A 113 27.16 12.70 -1.68
N ARG A 114 27.39 12.03 -0.54
CA ARG A 114 26.93 12.42 0.80
C ARG A 114 25.43 12.69 0.85
N VAL A 115 24.64 11.82 0.22
CA VAL A 115 23.18 11.95 0.16
C VAL A 115 22.51 11.27 1.35
N ASP A 116 21.36 11.78 1.74
CA ASP A 116 20.54 11.28 2.86
C ASP A 116 19.10 10.93 2.42
N ALA A 117 18.72 11.26 1.18
CA ALA A 117 17.40 10.99 0.61
C ALA A 117 17.47 10.42 -0.82
N LEU A 118 16.61 9.45 -1.13
CA LEU A 118 16.50 8.80 -2.43
C LEU A 118 15.11 9.06 -3.03
N MET A 119 15.08 9.69 -4.20
CA MET A 119 13.88 9.84 -5.03
C MET A 119 13.90 8.73 -6.09
N ILE A 120 12.97 7.79 -6.03
CA ILE A 120 13.00 6.55 -6.83
C ILE A 120 11.90 6.60 -7.90
N ALA A 121 12.31 6.47 -9.16
CA ALA A 121 11.45 6.19 -10.31
C ALA A 121 11.90 4.89 -10.98
N GLY A 122 10.99 4.16 -11.61
CA GLY A 122 11.34 2.88 -12.21
C GLY A 122 10.18 1.93 -12.43
N VAL A 123 10.49 0.75 -12.96
CA VAL A 123 9.48 -0.28 -13.26
C VAL A 123 9.47 -1.40 -12.22
N HIS A 124 8.32 -2.05 -12.13
CA HIS A 124 7.96 -3.06 -11.15
C HIS A 124 7.95 -2.55 -9.70
N LEU A 125 6.94 -1.72 -9.40
CA LEU A 125 6.65 -1.27 -8.02
C LEU A 125 6.53 -2.43 -7.04
N HIS A 126 6.04 -3.61 -7.46
CA HIS A 126 5.95 -4.80 -6.63
C HIS A 126 7.28 -5.55 -6.42
N ALA A 127 8.34 -5.24 -7.19
CA ALA A 127 9.62 -5.97 -7.21
C ALA A 127 10.84 -5.05 -7.09
N CYS A 128 11.47 -4.63 -8.19
CA CYS A 128 12.76 -3.91 -8.18
C CYS A 128 12.72 -2.59 -7.41
N VAL A 129 11.68 -1.78 -7.65
CA VAL A 129 11.45 -0.53 -6.91
C VAL A 129 11.20 -0.81 -5.43
N ARG A 130 10.37 -1.81 -5.11
CA ARG A 130 10.11 -2.24 -3.72
C ARG A 130 11.37 -2.63 -2.97
N ALA A 131 12.15 -3.55 -3.55
CA ALA A 131 13.35 -4.08 -2.92
C ALA A 131 14.37 -2.97 -2.67
N THR A 132 14.55 -2.10 -3.67
CA THR A 132 15.45 -0.93 -3.56
C THR A 132 14.97 0.05 -2.48
N ALA A 133 13.66 0.34 -2.43
CA ALA A 133 13.09 1.22 -1.43
C ALA A 133 13.26 0.66 -0.01
N LEU A 134 13.00 -0.63 0.20
CA LEU A 134 13.14 -1.28 1.50
C LEU A 134 14.60 -1.33 1.97
N ASP A 135 15.53 -1.65 1.08
CA ASP A 135 16.96 -1.65 1.42
C ASP A 135 17.46 -0.23 1.72
N ALA A 136 17.03 0.77 0.96
CA ALA A 136 17.34 2.17 1.23
C ALA A 136 16.86 2.58 2.63
N TYR A 137 15.61 2.24 2.98
CA TYR A 137 15.05 2.50 4.30
C TYR A 137 15.80 1.77 5.41
N ALA A 138 16.14 0.49 5.23
CA ALA A 138 16.92 -0.28 6.19
C ALA A 138 18.32 0.30 6.42
N LYS A 139 18.87 0.99 5.42
CA LYS A 139 20.15 1.73 5.49
C LYS A 139 20.01 3.15 6.04
N GLY A 140 18.81 3.56 6.45
CA GLY A 140 18.56 4.86 7.08
C GLY A 140 18.32 6.01 6.12
N TYR A 141 18.17 5.75 4.81
CA TYR A 141 17.81 6.80 3.86
C TYR A 141 16.34 7.19 3.99
N ARG A 142 16.05 8.47 3.78
CA ARG A 142 14.68 8.91 3.52
C ARG A 142 14.30 8.52 2.09
N VAL A 143 13.17 7.83 1.92
CA VAL A 143 12.76 7.30 0.62
C VAL A 143 11.52 8.00 0.12
N VAL A 144 11.62 8.54 -1.09
CA VAL A 144 10.50 9.12 -1.84
C VAL A 144 10.31 8.34 -3.11
N VAL A 145 9.13 7.74 -3.30
CA VAL A 145 8.75 7.05 -4.54
C VAL A 145 7.95 8.00 -5.42
N ILE A 146 8.33 8.10 -6.69
CA ILE A 146 7.73 9.03 -7.65
C ILE A 146 6.49 8.37 -8.26
N GLU A 147 5.32 8.73 -7.76
CA GLU A 147 4.06 7.99 -7.92
C GLU A 147 3.64 7.78 -9.38
N ASP A 148 3.80 8.81 -10.21
CA ASP A 148 3.48 8.84 -11.64
C ASP A 148 4.67 8.43 -12.53
N SER A 149 5.79 8.06 -11.92
CA SER A 149 6.99 7.54 -12.59
C SER A 149 7.39 6.14 -12.10
N VAL A 150 6.41 5.41 -11.55
CA VAL A 150 6.53 3.98 -11.26
C VAL A 150 5.42 3.18 -11.94
N ALA A 151 5.75 1.99 -12.44
CA ALA A 151 4.78 1.09 -13.05
C ALA A 151 4.92 -0.35 -12.55
N SER A 152 3.93 -1.18 -12.84
CA SER A 152 3.90 -2.59 -12.50
C SER A 152 3.10 -3.38 -13.52
N ASN A 153 3.53 -4.59 -13.86
CA ASN A 153 2.75 -5.59 -14.59
C ASN A 153 1.97 -6.52 -13.63
N ASP A 154 2.02 -6.23 -12.33
CA ASP A 154 1.22 -6.84 -11.28
C ASP A 154 0.58 -5.70 -10.45
N PRO A 155 -0.61 -5.20 -10.87
CA PRO A 155 -1.23 -4.03 -10.24
C PRO A 155 -1.73 -4.32 -8.82
N VAL A 156 -2.09 -5.57 -8.54
CA VAL A 156 -2.55 -6.02 -7.22
C VAL A 156 -1.40 -5.92 -6.23
N HIS A 157 -0.26 -6.55 -6.52
CA HIS A 157 0.89 -6.49 -5.63
C HIS A 157 1.50 -5.09 -5.57
N ALA A 158 1.43 -4.29 -6.65
CA ALA A 158 1.85 -2.89 -6.61
C ALA A 158 1.02 -2.07 -5.62
N THR A 159 -0.29 -2.29 -5.59
CA THR A 159 -1.20 -1.61 -4.65
C THR A 159 -0.91 -2.00 -3.20
N ILE A 160 -0.71 -3.30 -2.92
CA ILE A 160 -0.31 -3.78 -1.58
C ILE A 160 1.06 -3.21 -1.20
N THR A 161 2.00 -3.19 -2.14
CA THR A 161 3.34 -2.67 -1.91
C THR A 161 3.30 -1.20 -1.56
N LYS A 162 2.57 -0.38 -2.32
CA LYS A 162 2.44 1.06 -2.04
C LYS A 162 1.98 1.31 -0.61
N ARG A 163 0.92 0.63 -0.16
CA ARG A 163 0.43 0.69 1.23
C ARG A 163 1.52 0.30 2.22
N TYR A 164 2.17 -0.84 2.00
CA TYR A 164 3.24 -1.35 2.86
C TYR A 164 4.44 -0.40 3.00
N LEU A 165 4.80 0.31 1.93
CA LEU A 165 5.89 1.29 1.93
C LEU A 165 5.47 2.58 2.65
N GLN A 166 4.23 3.04 2.44
CA GLN A 166 3.67 4.20 3.15
C GLN A 166 3.60 3.98 4.66
N ASP A 167 3.22 2.77 5.11
CA ASP A 167 3.19 2.39 6.52
C ASP A 167 4.58 2.44 7.19
N ARG A 168 5.66 2.42 6.40
CA ARG A 168 7.07 2.53 6.85
C ARG A 168 7.65 3.92 6.65
N SER A 169 6.80 4.95 6.60
CA SER A 169 7.18 6.35 6.46
C SER A 169 7.87 6.70 5.13
N MET A 170 7.76 5.85 4.11
CA MET A 170 8.18 6.22 2.76
C MET A 170 7.12 7.11 2.11
N ILE A 171 7.58 8.14 1.41
CA ILE A 171 6.71 9.19 0.90
C ILE A 171 6.43 8.94 -0.57
N PHE A 172 5.19 9.13 -1.01
CA PHE A 172 4.84 9.17 -2.42
C PHE A 172 4.58 10.62 -2.84
N ARG A 173 5.19 11.04 -3.95
CA ARG A 173 5.04 12.38 -4.55
C ARG A 173 4.89 12.27 -6.05
N SER A 174 4.15 13.18 -6.66
CA SER A 174 4.12 13.26 -8.13
C SER A 174 5.39 13.90 -8.67
N SER A 175 5.74 13.55 -9.89
CA SER A 175 6.84 14.16 -10.64
C SER A 175 6.67 15.68 -10.74
N ALA A 176 5.45 16.16 -10.97
CA ALA A 176 5.13 17.59 -11.03
C ALA A 176 5.43 18.34 -9.72
N GLN A 177 5.11 17.74 -8.56
CA GLN A 177 5.44 18.33 -7.25
C GLN A 177 6.96 18.45 -7.08
N LEU A 178 7.70 17.39 -7.39
CA LEU A 178 9.15 17.35 -7.29
C LEU A 178 9.83 18.31 -8.27
N VAL A 179 9.38 18.37 -9.52
CA VAL A 179 9.85 19.35 -10.52
C VAL A 179 9.67 20.78 -10.00
N SER A 180 8.48 21.12 -9.49
CA SER A 180 8.22 22.46 -8.92
C SER A 180 9.08 22.76 -7.70
N ALA A 181 9.34 21.76 -6.86
CA ALA A 181 10.16 21.92 -5.66
C ALA A 181 11.65 22.07 -5.98
N ILE A 182 12.19 21.28 -6.90
CA ILE A 182 13.59 21.41 -7.34
C ILE A 182 13.81 22.77 -8.00
N ALA A 183 12.89 23.21 -8.86
CA ALA A 183 12.95 24.54 -9.48
C ALA A 183 12.81 25.69 -8.46
N GLY A 184 12.07 25.46 -7.37
CA GLY A 184 11.92 26.39 -6.26
C GLY A 184 13.12 26.44 -5.28
N GLY A 185 14.16 25.64 -5.51
CA GLY A 185 15.39 25.63 -4.73
C GLY A 185 15.40 24.66 -3.54
N ALA A 186 16.55 24.58 -2.88
CA ALA A 186 16.84 23.55 -1.87
C ALA A 186 15.86 23.54 -0.69
N ALA A 187 15.40 24.70 -0.21
CA ALA A 187 14.47 24.79 0.91
C ALA A 187 13.10 24.18 0.60
N LYS A 188 12.55 24.48 -0.58
CA LYS A 188 11.24 23.94 -1.01
C LYS A 188 11.32 22.44 -1.30
N LEU A 189 12.45 21.99 -1.85
CA LEU A 189 12.72 20.57 -2.02
C LEU A 189 12.84 19.86 -0.67
N GLU A 190 13.56 20.43 0.29
CA GLU A 190 13.68 19.88 1.63
C GLU A 190 12.33 19.80 2.35
N GLU A 191 11.47 20.81 2.26
CA GLU A 191 10.10 20.77 2.79
C GLU A 191 9.27 19.64 2.16
N LEU A 192 9.29 19.53 0.83
CA LEU A 192 8.51 18.51 0.12
C LEU A 192 8.99 17.09 0.44
N LEU A 193 10.31 16.90 0.51
CA LEU A 193 10.95 15.63 0.86
C LEU A 193 10.86 15.33 2.35
N ALA A 194 10.78 16.35 3.21
CA ALA A 194 10.60 16.15 4.64
C ALA A 194 9.30 15.39 4.94
N GLY A 195 8.31 15.57 4.06
CA GLY A 195 6.96 15.11 4.31
C GLY A 195 6.32 15.91 5.42
N GLU A 196 5.04 15.67 5.65
CA GLU A 196 4.47 16.07 6.93
C GLU A 196 4.99 15.10 7.98
N GLU A 197 5.50 15.60 9.11
CA GLU A 197 5.75 14.77 10.28
C GLU A 197 4.44 14.06 10.61
N SER A 198 4.37 12.78 10.25
CA SER A 198 3.26 11.95 10.66
C SER A 198 3.47 11.70 12.14
N GLU A 199 2.52 12.10 12.98
CA GLU A 199 2.56 11.76 14.39
C GLU A 199 2.77 10.25 14.50
N ILE A 200 3.90 9.85 15.08
CA ILE A 200 4.25 8.44 15.19
C ILE A 200 3.64 7.91 16.47
N VAL A 201 2.65 7.03 16.34
CA VAL A 201 2.15 6.27 17.46
C VAL A 201 3.09 5.08 17.67
N THR A 202 3.69 5.02 18.84
CA THR A 202 4.47 3.86 19.27
C THR A 202 3.59 2.98 20.16
N HIS A 203 3.52 1.69 19.84
CA HIS A 203 2.94 0.69 20.72
C HIS A 203 3.98 -0.39 20.99
N SER A 204 4.07 -0.82 22.26
CA SER A 204 4.97 -1.87 22.70
C SER A 204 4.16 -3.11 23.05
N SER A 205 4.69 -4.28 22.68
CA SER A 205 4.10 -5.54 23.09
C SER A 205 4.00 -5.58 24.62
N PRO A 206 2.82 -5.83 25.21
CA PRO A 206 2.71 -5.98 26.66
C PRO A 206 3.45 -7.20 27.20
N GLN A 207 3.77 -8.18 26.35
CA GLN A 207 4.53 -9.37 26.70
C GLN A 207 6.05 -9.16 26.55
N HIS A 208 6.45 -8.34 25.59
CA HIS A 208 7.83 -8.08 25.20
C HIS A 208 8.06 -6.57 25.06
N CYS A 209 8.25 -5.86 26.18
CA CYS A 209 8.31 -4.40 26.20
C CYS A 209 9.43 -3.82 25.30
N GLU A 210 10.47 -4.59 25.00
CA GLU A 210 11.54 -4.27 24.06
C GLU A 210 11.09 -4.27 22.59
N ARG A 211 9.99 -4.94 22.27
CA ARG A 211 9.37 -4.94 20.94
C ARG A 211 8.36 -3.80 20.86
N ALA A 212 8.79 -2.71 20.24
CA ALA A 212 7.93 -1.60 19.87
C ALA A 212 7.80 -1.51 18.36
N TRP A 213 6.60 -1.17 17.90
CA TRP A 213 6.38 -0.76 16.52
C TRP A 213 5.82 0.63 16.48
N ARG A 214 6.11 1.28 15.35
CA ARG A 214 5.78 2.66 15.06
C ARG A 214 4.82 2.67 13.90
N LEU A 215 3.73 3.41 14.05
CA LEU A 215 2.69 3.57 13.04
C LEU A 215 2.49 5.06 12.82
N ALA A 216 2.35 5.47 11.58
CA ALA A 216 1.86 6.81 11.28
C ALA A 216 0.42 6.94 11.77
N ALA A 217 0.12 7.97 12.56
CA ALA A 217 -1.24 8.34 12.88
C ALA A 217 -1.87 9.01 11.65
N GLY A 218 -3.03 8.52 11.25
CA GLY A 218 -3.81 9.10 10.16
C GLY A 218 -4.28 10.49 10.57
N LYS A 219 -3.89 11.49 9.78
CA LYS A 219 -4.35 12.88 9.92
C LYS A 219 -5.61 13.10 9.10
N LYS A 220 -6.21 14.28 9.23
CA LYS A 220 -7.38 14.69 8.45
C LYS A 220 -7.22 14.43 6.94
N SER A 221 -6.08 14.77 6.34
CA SER A 221 -5.86 14.57 4.90
C SER A 221 -5.91 13.10 4.47
N ASP A 222 -5.50 12.19 5.35
CA ASP A 222 -5.53 10.75 5.07
C ASP A 222 -6.97 10.22 5.12
N VAL A 223 -7.76 10.75 6.06
CA VAL A 223 -9.21 10.49 6.12
C VAL A 223 -9.89 11.03 4.87
N ASP A 224 -9.58 12.27 4.45
CA ASP A 224 -10.14 12.90 3.26
C ASP A 224 -9.86 12.04 2.01
N ALA A 225 -8.62 11.57 1.85
CA ALA A 225 -8.22 10.71 0.75
C ALA A 225 -8.93 9.34 0.78
N ALA A 226 -9.01 8.71 1.95
CA ALA A 226 -9.67 7.41 2.12
C ALA A 226 -11.18 7.50 1.85
N VAL A 227 -11.84 8.57 2.31
CA VAL A 227 -13.27 8.82 2.05
C VAL A 227 -13.51 9.07 0.57
N ALA A 228 -12.68 9.89 -0.09
CA ALA A 228 -12.80 10.14 -1.52
C ALA A 228 -12.66 8.85 -2.35
N ALA A 229 -11.64 8.02 -2.05
CA ALA A 229 -11.44 6.73 -2.70
C ALA A 229 -12.62 5.78 -2.44
N SER A 230 -13.10 5.70 -1.20
CA SER A 230 -14.26 4.87 -0.82
C SER A 230 -15.53 5.29 -1.56
N ARG A 231 -15.81 6.60 -1.66
CA ARG A 231 -16.99 7.13 -2.38
C ARG A 231 -16.95 6.81 -3.86
N LYS A 232 -15.77 6.81 -4.49
CA LYS A 232 -15.59 6.39 -5.87
C LYS A 232 -15.95 4.91 -6.02
N SER A 233 -15.35 4.05 -5.20
CA SER A 233 -15.57 2.60 -5.25
C SER A 233 -17.00 2.19 -4.89
N PHE A 234 -17.68 2.96 -4.03
CA PHE A 234 -19.07 2.74 -3.68
C PHE A 234 -20.01 2.78 -4.90
N GLN A 235 -19.75 3.65 -5.89
CA GLN A 235 -20.63 3.81 -7.06
C GLN A 235 -20.79 2.51 -7.87
N ASP A 236 -19.70 1.77 -8.02
CA ASP A 236 -19.70 0.49 -8.73
C ASP A 236 -20.06 -0.66 -7.78
N TRP A 237 -19.55 -0.64 -6.54
CA TRP A 237 -19.78 -1.70 -5.57
C TRP A 237 -21.25 -1.89 -5.21
N ARG A 238 -22.01 -0.80 -5.06
CA ARG A 238 -23.45 -0.86 -4.76
C ARG A 238 -24.29 -1.56 -5.83
N ARG A 239 -23.74 -1.70 -7.06
CA ARG A 239 -24.40 -2.36 -8.21
C ARG A 239 -23.97 -3.82 -8.36
N VAL A 240 -22.92 -4.25 -7.67
CA VAL A 240 -22.50 -5.65 -7.65
C VAL A 240 -23.57 -6.47 -6.94
N ARG A 241 -24.00 -7.55 -7.59
CA ARG A 241 -25.04 -8.43 -7.06
C ARG A 241 -24.58 -9.11 -5.78
N VAL A 242 -25.54 -9.35 -4.88
CA VAL A 242 -25.26 -9.92 -3.56
C VAL A 242 -24.51 -11.25 -3.61
N GLU A 243 -24.76 -12.09 -4.62
CA GLU A 243 -24.09 -13.38 -4.79
C GLU A 243 -22.59 -13.22 -5.06
N GLU A 244 -22.21 -12.22 -5.87
CA GLU A 244 -20.79 -11.96 -6.14
C GLU A 244 -20.11 -11.30 -4.94
N ARG A 245 -20.80 -10.41 -4.23
CA ARG A 245 -20.28 -9.84 -2.97
C ARG A 245 -20.02 -10.95 -1.95
N LEU A 246 -20.95 -11.91 -1.86
CA LEU A 246 -20.83 -13.07 -0.99
C LEU A 246 -19.62 -13.93 -1.35
N ARG A 247 -19.44 -14.26 -2.63
CA ARG A 247 -18.29 -15.05 -3.12
C ARG A 247 -16.96 -14.42 -2.71
N LEU A 248 -16.83 -13.11 -2.85
CA LEU A 248 -15.63 -12.36 -2.46
C LEU A 248 -15.38 -12.40 -0.95
N LEU A 249 -16.43 -12.28 -0.14
CA LEU A 249 -16.33 -12.33 1.33
C LEU A 249 -16.01 -13.74 1.85
N GLN A 250 -16.52 -14.79 1.21
CA GLN A 250 -16.14 -16.18 1.51
C GLN A 250 -14.68 -16.45 1.15
N ALA A 251 -14.20 -15.93 0.02
CA ALA A 251 -12.78 -16.01 -0.33
C ALA A 251 -11.90 -15.32 0.73
N PHE A 252 -12.38 -14.21 1.31
CA PHE A 252 -11.70 -13.55 2.42
C PHE A 252 -11.68 -14.43 3.69
N GLY A 253 -12.78 -15.11 4.03
CA GLY A 253 -12.81 -16.10 5.11
C GLY A 253 -11.78 -17.22 4.91
N CYS A 254 -11.64 -17.73 3.69
CA CYS A 254 -10.60 -18.70 3.34
C CYS A 254 -9.17 -18.14 3.56
N GLN A 255 -8.93 -16.86 3.26
CA GLN A 255 -7.62 -16.24 3.52
C GLN A 255 -7.33 -16.08 5.00
N LEU A 256 -8.33 -15.71 5.82
CA LEU A 256 -8.19 -15.66 7.28
C LEU A 256 -7.85 -17.04 7.85
N HIS A 257 -8.53 -18.09 7.42
CA HIS A 257 -8.26 -19.45 7.89
C HIS A 257 -6.85 -19.92 7.52
N LYS A 258 -6.40 -19.67 6.28
CA LYS A 258 -5.04 -20.02 5.83
C LYS A 258 -3.93 -19.34 6.66
N HIS A 259 -4.21 -18.16 7.21
CA HIS A 259 -3.25 -17.36 7.98
C HIS A 259 -3.61 -17.28 9.46
N GLU A 260 -4.39 -18.24 9.97
CA GLU A 260 -4.87 -18.26 11.35
C GLU A 260 -3.72 -18.21 12.36
N ALA A 261 -2.64 -18.97 12.13
CA ALA A 261 -1.47 -18.99 13.00
C ALA A 261 -0.81 -17.59 13.12
N GLU A 262 -0.63 -16.89 12.01
CA GLU A 262 -0.03 -15.55 12.00
C GLU A 262 -0.93 -14.52 12.71
N LEU A 263 -2.25 -14.61 12.52
CA LEU A 263 -3.21 -13.76 13.23
C LEU A 263 -3.22 -14.02 14.74
N ILE A 264 -3.10 -15.29 15.15
CA ILE A 264 -2.98 -15.67 16.55
C ILE A 264 -1.69 -15.10 17.15
N ASP A 265 -0.56 -15.24 16.46
CA ASP A 265 0.72 -14.73 16.94
C ASP A 265 0.67 -13.21 17.13
N LEU A 266 0.05 -12.48 16.20
CA LEU A 266 -0.18 -11.03 16.33
C LEU A 266 -1.09 -10.70 17.52
N LEU A 267 -2.15 -11.47 17.78
CA LEU A 267 -3.02 -11.26 18.95
C LEU A 267 -2.29 -11.49 20.27
N VAL A 268 -1.38 -12.46 20.32
CA VAL A 268 -0.55 -12.72 21.50
C VAL A 268 0.48 -11.62 21.69
N ASP A 269 1.23 -11.28 20.64
CA ASP A 269 2.31 -10.27 20.70
C ASP A 269 1.75 -8.87 20.98
N ASP A 270 0.69 -8.45 20.26
CA ASP A 270 0.28 -7.05 20.28
C ASP A 270 -0.59 -6.65 21.47
N ILE A 271 -1.41 -7.58 21.96
CA ILE A 271 -2.40 -7.31 23.01
C ILE A 271 -2.31 -8.29 24.20
N ALA A 272 -1.27 -9.14 24.24
CA ALA A 272 -1.07 -10.15 25.27
C ALA A 272 -2.30 -11.05 25.48
N LYS A 273 -3.04 -11.34 24.39
CA LYS A 273 -4.22 -12.20 24.49
C LYS A 273 -3.77 -13.63 24.77
N PRO A 274 -4.30 -14.32 25.81
CA PRO A 274 -3.97 -15.72 26.04
C PRO A 274 -4.27 -16.56 24.80
N ILE A 275 -3.33 -17.44 24.43
CA ILE A 275 -3.36 -18.20 23.16
C ILE A 275 -4.70 -18.89 22.89
N ARG A 276 -5.36 -19.43 23.93
CA ARG A 276 -6.69 -20.05 23.84
C ARG A 276 -7.74 -19.04 23.37
N TYR A 277 -7.78 -17.85 23.96
CA TYR A 277 -8.73 -16.81 23.56
C TYR A 277 -8.39 -16.17 22.22
N ALA A 278 -7.10 -16.15 21.83
CA ALA A 278 -6.70 -15.71 20.49
C ALA A 278 -7.25 -16.66 19.42
N ARG A 279 -7.09 -17.98 19.61
CA ARG A 279 -7.70 -19.01 18.74
C ARG A 279 -9.23 -18.85 18.67
N ASP A 280 -9.89 -18.73 19.83
CA ASP A 280 -11.34 -18.56 19.89
C ASP A 280 -11.82 -17.28 19.19
N GLU A 281 -11.00 -16.22 19.15
CA GLU A 281 -11.36 -14.99 18.43
C GLU A 281 -11.22 -15.16 16.91
N VAL A 282 -10.12 -15.73 16.43
CA VAL A 282 -9.93 -15.93 14.98
C VAL A 282 -10.97 -16.90 14.42
N ALA A 283 -11.21 -18.02 15.10
CA ALA A 283 -12.26 -18.97 14.73
C ALA A 283 -13.64 -18.30 14.66
N ARG A 284 -13.95 -17.42 15.63
CA ARG A 284 -15.21 -16.66 15.64
C ARG A 284 -15.29 -15.64 14.52
N ALA A 285 -14.19 -14.97 14.17
CA ALA A 285 -14.16 -14.03 13.06
C ALA A 285 -14.51 -14.74 11.73
N ILE A 286 -13.95 -15.94 11.51
CA ILE A 286 -14.26 -16.78 10.35
C ILE A 286 -15.73 -17.22 10.38
N ALA A 287 -16.20 -17.74 11.52
CA ALA A 287 -17.59 -18.18 11.66
C ALA A 287 -18.61 -17.04 11.45
N LEU A 288 -18.27 -15.79 11.77
CA LEU A 288 -19.12 -14.62 11.51
C LEU A 288 -19.26 -14.33 10.01
N ILE A 289 -18.27 -14.68 9.19
CA ILE A 289 -18.38 -14.58 7.72
C ILE A 289 -19.42 -15.59 7.22
N ASP A 290 -19.31 -16.84 7.67
CA ASP A 290 -20.26 -17.90 7.31
C ASP A 290 -21.67 -17.61 7.81
N ALA A 291 -21.80 -17.06 9.02
CA ALA A 291 -23.09 -16.64 9.55
C ALA A 291 -23.73 -15.50 8.74
N ALA A 292 -22.93 -14.51 8.30
CA ALA A 292 -23.43 -13.45 7.43
C ALA A 292 -23.85 -13.99 6.05
N ALA A 293 -23.10 -14.97 5.53
CA ALA A 293 -23.44 -15.67 4.28
C ALA A 293 -24.80 -16.38 4.37
N ALA A 294 -25.06 -17.05 5.49
CA ALA A 294 -26.30 -17.80 5.70
C ALA A 294 -27.55 -16.90 5.79
N GLN A 295 -27.39 -15.61 6.04
CA GLN A 295 -28.50 -14.64 6.11
C GLN A 295 -28.86 -14.02 4.75
N VAL A 296 -28.15 -14.38 3.68
CA VAL A 296 -28.39 -13.86 2.33
C VAL A 296 -29.53 -14.61 1.67
N GLU A 297 -30.66 -13.93 1.44
CA GLU A 297 -31.74 -14.46 0.62
C GLU A 297 -31.47 -14.21 -0.87
N PRO A 298 -31.68 -15.21 -1.75
CA PRO A 298 -31.53 -15.04 -3.20
C PRO A 298 -32.38 -13.89 -3.73
N GLY A 299 -31.75 -12.96 -4.46
CA GLY A 299 -32.44 -11.81 -5.03
C GLY A 299 -32.93 -10.76 -4.03
N GLN A 300 -32.43 -10.73 -2.79
CA GLN A 300 -32.78 -9.69 -1.80
C GLN A 300 -32.44 -8.27 -2.25
N ASP A 301 -31.56 -8.13 -3.24
CA ASP A 301 -31.16 -6.88 -3.86
C ASP A 301 -31.97 -6.57 -5.14
N ARG A 302 -32.94 -7.41 -5.54
CA ARG A 302 -33.83 -7.16 -6.67
C ARG A 302 -34.95 -6.20 -6.27
N ARG A 303 -35.48 -5.47 -7.26
CA ARG A 303 -36.66 -4.64 -7.06
C ARG A 303 -37.88 -5.56 -6.83
N PRO A 304 -38.70 -5.33 -5.80
CA PRO A 304 -39.92 -6.09 -5.60
C PRO A 304 -40.86 -5.94 -6.80
N GLU A 305 -41.48 -7.04 -7.25
CA GLU A 305 -42.47 -7.04 -8.35
C GLU A 305 -43.83 -6.46 -7.92
N LYS A 306 -44.12 -6.45 -6.62
CA LYS A 306 -45.31 -5.85 -5.98
C LYS A 306 -44.88 -4.84 -4.91
N THR A 307 -45.83 -4.29 -4.14
CA THR A 307 -45.50 -3.49 -2.95
C THR A 307 -44.61 -4.29 -2.00
N GLY A 308 -43.46 -3.73 -1.63
CA GLY A 308 -42.49 -4.37 -0.76
C GLY A 308 -41.43 -3.38 -0.30
N TYR A 309 -40.48 -3.87 0.49
CA TYR A 309 -39.32 -3.11 0.95
C TYR A 309 -38.04 -3.70 0.35
N ARG A 310 -37.01 -2.86 0.21
CA ARG A 310 -35.67 -3.27 -0.20
C ARG A 310 -34.65 -2.57 0.70
N ARG A 311 -33.59 -3.27 1.06
CA ARG A 311 -32.46 -2.68 1.77
C ARG A 311 -31.51 -2.04 0.76
N GLU A 312 -31.21 -0.77 0.94
CA GLU A 312 -30.23 -0.05 0.13
C GLU A 312 -28.98 0.25 0.95
N PRO A 313 -27.78 0.23 0.35
CA PRO A 313 -26.58 0.61 1.06
C PRO A 313 -26.60 2.11 1.40
N LEU A 314 -26.03 2.44 2.54
CA LEU A 314 -25.92 3.80 3.07
C LEU A 314 -24.77 4.57 2.41
N GLY A 315 -23.65 3.90 2.08
CA GLY A 315 -22.47 4.55 1.49
C GLY A 315 -21.16 4.11 2.15
N VAL A 316 -20.37 5.09 2.59
CA VAL A 316 -19.11 4.91 3.33
C VAL A 316 -19.40 4.72 4.81
N ILE A 317 -18.96 3.57 5.35
CA ILE A 317 -19.11 3.22 6.76
C ILE A 317 -17.78 3.42 7.49
N GLY A 318 -17.78 4.30 8.49
CA GLY A 318 -16.68 4.47 9.43
C GLY A 318 -16.79 3.44 10.55
N LEU A 319 -15.80 2.57 10.70
CA LEU A 319 -15.75 1.56 11.76
C LEU A 319 -14.65 1.90 12.76
N ILE A 320 -15.01 2.10 14.02
CA ILE A 320 -14.06 2.29 15.13
C ILE A 320 -14.03 1.00 15.96
N GLY A 321 -12.91 0.27 15.86
CA GLY A 321 -12.71 -1.04 16.49
C GLY A 321 -12.08 -0.95 17.89
N PRO A 322 -12.35 -1.93 18.78
CA PRO A 322 -11.79 -1.97 20.12
C PRO A 322 -10.43 -2.67 20.16
N PHE A 323 -9.71 -2.56 21.28
CA PHE A 323 -8.43 -3.26 21.47
C PHE A 323 -8.58 -4.72 21.92
N ASN A 324 -9.66 -5.06 22.63
CA ASN A 324 -9.79 -6.35 23.33
C ASN A 324 -10.31 -7.49 22.44
N ASN A 325 -10.99 -7.18 21.34
CA ASN A 325 -11.34 -8.13 20.28
C ASN A 325 -11.15 -7.44 18.92
N PRO A 326 -9.89 -7.26 18.49
CA PRO A 326 -9.55 -6.45 17.33
C PRO A 326 -9.82 -7.16 16.00
N ILE A 327 -10.21 -8.44 15.97
CA ILE A 327 -10.57 -9.13 14.73
C ILE A 327 -12.05 -9.51 14.69
N ALA A 328 -12.58 -10.25 15.68
CA ALA A 328 -13.93 -10.78 15.56
C ALA A 328 -15.01 -9.68 15.57
N ILE A 329 -14.86 -8.66 16.40
CA ILE A 329 -15.84 -7.55 16.47
C ILE A 329 -15.83 -6.73 15.18
N PRO A 330 -14.67 -6.29 14.64
CA PRO A 330 -14.63 -5.62 13.35
C PRO A 330 -15.16 -6.48 12.22
N ILE A 331 -14.74 -7.75 12.08
CA ILE A 331 -15.19 -8.64 11.00
C ILE A 331 -16.71 -8.84 11.02
N GLY A 332 -17.29 -9.02 12.20
CA GLY A 332 -18.75 -9.11 12.37
C GLY A 332 -19.53 -7.85 11.95
N LYS A 333 -18.85 -6.72 11.70
CA LYS A 333 -19.44 -5.47 11.22
C LYS A 333 -19.04 -5.16 9.77
N ILE A 334 -17.80 -5.43 9.39
CA ILE A 334 -17.26 -5.22 8.04
C ILE A 334 -18.00 -6.08 7.04
N VAL A 335 -18.12 -7.37 7.32
CA VAL A 335 -18.70 -8.36 6.40
C VAL A 335 -20.15 -8.00 6.05
N PRO A 336 -21.08 -7.79 7.01
CA PRO A 336 -22.43 -7.39 6.65
C PRO A 336 -22.49 -6.02 5.96
N ALA A 337 -21.65 -5.04 6.36
CA ALA A 337 -21.62 -3.75 5.68
C ALA A 337 -21.29 -3.90 4.18
N LEU A 338 -20.23 -4.65 3.85
CA LEU A 338 -19.82 -4.93 2.49
C LEU A 338 -20.86 -5.76 1.73
N LEU A 339 -21.46 -6.77 2.39
CA LEU A 339 -22.47 -7.64 1.82
C LEU A 339 -23.74 -6.89 1.41
N TYR A 340 -24.11 -5.84 2.13
CA TYR A 340 -25.22 -4.94 1.78
C TYR A 340 -24.83 -3.87 0.74
N GLY A 341 -23.58 -3.84 0.28
CA GLY A 341 -23.13 -2.94 -0.78
C GLY A 341 -22.53 -1.62 -0.31
N ASN A 342 -22.21 -1.52 0.99
CA ASN A 342 -21.45 -0.39 1.52
C ASN A 342 -19.95 -0.61 1.29
N VAL A 343 -19.16 0.43 1.54
CA VAL A 343 -17.70 0.37 1.65
C VAL A 343 -17.28 0.75 3.06
N VAL A 344 -16.15 0.25 3.54
CA VAL A 344 -15.76 0.40 4.95
C VAL A 344 -14.38 1.02 5.08
N ILE A 345 -14.28 2.02 5.95
CA ILE A 345 -13.01 2.53 6.47
C ILE A 345 -12.92 2.12 7.93
N TRP A 346 -11.93 1.29 8.24
CA TRP A 346 -11.71 0.74 9.57
C TRP A 346 -10.58 1.47 10.28
N LYS A 347 -10.92 2.14 11.38
CA LYS A 347 -9.99 2.67 12.37
C LYS A 347 -9.87 1.70 13.55
N PRO A 348 -8.80 0.88 13.63
CA PRO A 348 -8.59 0.02 14.79
C PRO A 348 -8.15 0.83 16.02
N ALA A 349 -8.28 0.24 17.21
CA ALA A 349 -7.51 0.71 18.35
C ALA A 349 -6.02 0.51 18.05
N ILE A 350 -5.15 1.39 18.56
CA ILE A 350 -3.70 1.36 18.32
C ILE A 350 -3.09 -0.04 18.58
N PRO A 351 -3.44 -0.75 19.68
CA PRO A 351 -2.92 -2.10 19.91
C PRO A 351 -3.37 -3.14 18.87
N GLY A 352 -4.49 -2.91 18.18
CA GLY A 352 -5.02 -3.80 17.15
C GLY A 352 -4.53 -3.48 15.73
N SER A 353 -3.64 -2.50 15.55
CA SER A 353 -3.29 -1.97 14.23
C SER A 353 -2.61 -2.99 13.30
N ARG A 354 -1.62 -3.76 13.76
CA ARG A 354 -0.96 -4.76 12.89
C ARG A 354 -1.92 -5.87 12.50
N ILE A 355 -2.80 -6.27 13.42
CA ILE A 355 -3.87 -7.26 13.18
C ILE A 355 -4.84 -6.75 12.10
N ALA A 356 -5.24 -5.48 12.18
CA ALA A 356 -6.13 -4.87 11.21
C ALA A 356 -5.49 -4.72 9.82
N LEU A 357 -4.22 -4.30 9.77
CA LEU A 357 -3.45 -4.22 8.53
C LEU A 357 -3.30 -5.61 7.89
N LYS A 358 -3.00 -6.64 8.68
CA LYS A 358 -2.94 -8.02 8.18
C LYS A 358 -4.28 -8.48 7.62
N ALA A 359 -5.39 -8.23 8.33
CA ALA A 359 -6.72 -8.56 7.83
C ALA A 359 -7.06 -7.81 6.52
N SER A 360 -6.66 -6.54 6.37
CA SER A 360 -6.83 -5.76 5.14
C SER A 360 -5.97 -6.28 3.97
N GLU A 361 -4.75 -6.74 4.25
CA GLU A 361 -3.89 -7.43 3.28
C GLU A 361 -4.57 -8.71 2.77
N LEU A 362 -5.07 -9.55 3.68
CA LEU A 362 -5.76 -10.79 3.35
C LEU A 362 -7.07 -10.54 2.59
N PHE A 363 -7.80 -9.48 2.95
CA PHE A 363 -8.97 -9.04 2.19
C PHE A 363 -8.60 -8.62 0.77
N THR A 364 -7.50 -7.88 0.61
CA THR A 364 -7.02 -7.45 -0.71
C THR A 364 -6.63 -8.66 -1.56
N ALA A 365 -5.90 -9.61 -1.00
CA ALA A 365 -5.50 -10.85 -1.68
C ALA A 365 -6.71 -11.72 -2.08
N ALA A 366 -7.79 -11.73 -1.29
CA ALA A 366 -9.00 -12.47 -1.62
C ALA A 366 -9.85 -11.80 -2.70
N THR A 367 -9.99 -10.49 -2.62
CA THR A 367 -11.02 -9.76 -3.37
C THR A 367 -10.49 -9.01 -4.58
N HIS A 368 -9.19 -8.70 -4.60
CA HIS A 368 -8.58 -7.78 -5.57
C HIS A 368 -9.28 -6.41 -5.61
N ARG A 369 -9.94 -6.03 -4.51
CA ARG A 369 -10.69 -4.77 -4.37
C ARG A 369 -10.30 -4.02 -3.10
N PRO A 370 -9.03 -3.59 -2.99
CA PRO A 370 -8.48 -3.00 -1.77
C PRO A 370 -9.20 -1.72 -1.30
N GLU A 371 -9.97 -1.07 -2.16
CA GLU A 371 -10.71 0.16 -1.89
C GLU A 371 -12.02 -0.06 -1.14
N LEU A 372 -12.53 -1.30 -1.09
CA LEU A 372 -13.75 -1.63 -0.35
C LEU A 372 -13.52 -1.67 1.16
N LEU A 373 -12.30 -2.01 1.58
CA LEU A 373 -11.87 -2.04 2.98
C LEU A 373 -10.53 -1.32 3.11
N GLN A 374 -10.58 -0.09 3.61
CA GLN A 374 -9.39 0.69 3.96
C GLN A 374 -9.17 0.67 5.47
N VAL A 375 -7.91 0.67 5.90
CA VAL A 375 -7.54 0.75 7.32
C VAL A 375 -6.80 2.06 7.56
N LEU A 376 -7.27 2.83 8.54
CA LEU A 376 -6.61 4.07 8.99
C LEU A 376 -6.19 3.90 10.44
N CYS A 377 -4.89 3.72 10.67
CA CYS A 377 -4.34 3.74 12.03
C CYS A 377 -4.32 5.18 12.55
N GLY A 378 -4.45 5.39 13.86
CA GLY A 378 -4.33 6.74 14.44
C GLY A 378 -5.06 6.91 15.76
N GLY A 379 -5.10 8.14 16.25
CA GLY A 379 -5.59 8.51 17.57
C GLY A 379 -7.07 8.89 17.61
N GLU A 380 -7.39 9.84 18.50
CA GLU A 380 -8.73 10.41 18.63
C GLU A 380 -9.10 11.29 17.43
N GLU A 381 -8.16 12.09 16.93
CA GLU A 381 -8.37 12.98 15.78
C GLU A 381 -8.80 12.20 14.53
N THR A 382 -8.06 11.15 14.17
CA THR A 382 -8.40 10.26 13.04
C THR A 382 -9.82 9.71 13.17
N ALA A 383 -10.21 9.31 14.39
CA ALA A 383 -11.54 8.79 14.66
C ALA A 383 -12.60 9.88 14.48
N ARG A 384 -12.38 11.07 15.03
CA ARG A 384 -13.29 12.21 14.94
C ARG A 384 -13.52 12.63 13.49
N GLU A 385 -12.45 12.75 12.71
CA GLU A 385 -12.51 13.08 11.29
C GLU A 385 -13.26 11.99 10.51
N LEU A 386 -12.96 10.71 10.75
CA LEU A 386 -13.66 9.61 10.09
C LEU A 386 -15.16 9.64 10.40
N MET A 387 -15.54 9.90 11.65
CA MET A 387 -16.95 10.02 12.03
C MET A 387 -17.65 11.19 11.35
N ALA A 388 -16.97 12.32 11.20
CA ALA A 388 -17.55 13.52 10.61
C ALA A 388 -17.85 13.35 9.11
N GLN A 389 -17.09 12.50 8.42
CA GLN A 389 -17.10 12.36 6.96
C GLN A 389 -17.78 11.10 6.43
N SER A 390 -17.99 10.09 7.30
CA SER A 390 -18.69 8.85 6.94
C SER A 390 -20.21 9.06 6.84
N ASP A 391 -20.87 8.29 5.97
CA ASP A 391 -22.33 8.31 5.82
C ASP A 391 -23.01 7.62 7.01
N ALA A 392 -22.36 6.61 7.59
CA ALA A 392 -22.73 6.03 8.88
C ALA A 392 -21.50 5.55 9.66
N VAL A 393 -21.64 5.45 10.99
CA VAL A 393 -20.54 5.08 11.89
C VAL A 393 -20.95 3.94 12.80
N THR A 394 -20.07 2.96 12.98
CA THR A 394 -20.20 1.94 14.02
C THR A 394 -19.00 1.97 14.95
N ILE A 395 -19.28 2.06 16.26
CA ILE A 395 -18.26 2.22 17.30
C ILE A 395 -18.39 1.05 18.26
N SER A 396 -17.28 0.37 18.53
CA SER A 396 -17.16 -0.57 19.64
C SER A 396 -16.16 -0.03 20.64
N LYS A 397 -16.66 0.36 21.81
CA LYS A 397 -15.84 0.83 22.94
C LYS A 397 -16.20 0.02 24.19
N SER A 398 -15.25 -0.13 25.10
CA SER A 398 -15.57 -0.44 26.50
C SER A 398 -16.40 0.74 27.03
N ALA A 399 -17.66 0.48 27.35
CA ALA A 399 -18.61 1.52 27.73
C ALA A 399 -18.93 1.43 29.22
N PRO A 400 -19.12 2.58 29.90
CA PRO A 400 -20.17 2.69 30.90
C PRO A 400 -21.54 2.93 30.23
N ARG A 401 -21.62 3.50 29.00
CA ARG A 401 -22.87 3.70 28.21
C ARG A 401 -22.68 3.60 26.67
N VAL A 402 -23.63 2.94 26.01
CA VAL A 402 -23.75 2.80 24.53
C VAL A 402 -24.54 3.98 23.96
N THR A 403 -24.08 4.60 22.87
CA THR A 403 -24.78 5.68 22.17
C THR A 403 -24.74 5.40 20.66
N PHE A 404 -25.89 5.51 19.99
CA PHE A 404 -25.98 5.43 18.52
C PHE A 404 -26.16 6.83 17.95
N HIS A 405 -25.39 7.18 16.91
CA HIS A 405 -25.54 8.43 16.17
C HIS A 405 -26.01 8.12 14.75
N PHE A 406 -27.18 8.62 14.37
CA PHE A 406 -27.67 8.60 12.99
C PHE A 406 -27.68 10.04 12.48
N ARG A 407 -27.02 10.30 11.35
CA ARG A 407 -27.18 11.55 10.60
C ARG A 407 -28.42 11.38 9.73
N ARG A 408 -29.47 12.18 9.97
CA ARG A 408 -30.54 12.35 8.98
C ARG A 408 -30.07 13.44 8.02
N ASN A 409 -30.23 13.18 6.71
CA ASN A 409 -29.99 14.14 5.64
C ASN A 409 -30.85 15.39 5.80
#